data_AF-A0A2Z6RPP5-F1
#
_entry.id   AF-A0A2Z6RPP5-F1
#
_cell.length_a   1.000
_cell.length_b   1.000
_cell.length_c   1.000
_cell.angle_alpha   90.00
_cell.angle_beta   90.00
_cell.angle_gamma   90.00
#
_symmetry.space_group_name_H-M   'P 1'
#
loop_
_entity.id
_entity.type
_entity.pdbx_description
1 polymer ?
#
loop_
_entity_poly.entity_id
_entity_poly.type
_entity_poly.pdbx_seq_one_letter_code
_entity_poly.pdbx_strand_id
1 'polypeptide(L)'
;MDDNKLLPILSQNLLEILEDNEFYDITIEVGDDPYVKIFRAHMVILNYRSSYLRRILSTKVKKRSNDRILAHIKLPNILPEIFQIILR
;
A
#
# COMPACT_ATOMS: atom_id res chain seq x y z
N MET A 1 -18.19 -16.63 -27.84
CA MET A 1 -16.89 -16.23 -27.26
C MET A 1 -17.04 -16.45 -25.78
N ASP A 2 -16.22 -17.31 -25.17
CA ASP A 2 -16.21 -17.41 -23.71
C ASP A 2 -15.89 -16.02 -23.16
N ASP A 3 -16.85 -15.43 -22.47
CA ASP A 3 -16.64 -14.21 -21.69
C ASP A 3 -15.52 -14.54 -20.71
N ASN A 4 -14.34 -13.95 -20.91
CA ASN A 4 -13.17 -14.23 -20.11
C ASN A 4 -13.36 -13.63 -18.71
N LYS A 5 -14.15 -14.31 -17.87
CA LYS A 5 -14.55 -13.91 -16.51
C LYS A 5 -13.37 -13.79 -15.55
N LEU A 6 -12.20 -14.30 -15.95
CA LEU A 6 -10.97 -14.23 -15.17
C LEU A 6 -10.57 -12.78 -14.84
N LEU A 7 -10.67 -11.85 -15.79
CA LEU A 7 -10.26 -10.45 -15.55
C LEU A 7 -11.20 -9.72 -14.57
N PRO A 8 -12.54 -9.78 -14.72
CA PRO A 8 -13.45 -9.23 -13.71
C PRO A 8 -13.23 -9.82 -12.31
N ILE A 9 -13.04 -11.14 -12.21
CA ILE A 9 -12.83 -11.82 -10.92
C ILE A 9 -11.51 -11.35 -10.28
N LEU A 10 -10.41 -11.32 -11.04
CA LEU A 10 -9.12 -10.82 -10.54
C LEU A 10 -9.20 -9.36 -10.10
N SER A 11 -9.89 -8.51 -10.87
CA SER A 11 -10.08 -7.11 -10.49
C SER A 11 -10.83 -6.99 -9.17
N GLN A 12 -11.86 -7.80 -8.96
CA GLN A 12 -12.62 -7.80 -7.71
C GLN A 12 -11.77 -8.27 -6.53
N ASN A 13 -11.00 -9.36 -6.69
CA ASN A 13 -10.12 -9.84 -5.63
C ASN A 13 -9.02 -8.84 -5.26
N LEU A 14 -8.49 -8.09 -6.24
CA LEU A 14 -7.53 -7.02 -5.96
C LEU A 14 -8.17 -5.85 -5.20
N LEU A 15 -9.44 -5.53 -5.45
CA LEU A 15 -10.17 -4.52 -4.69
C LEU A 15 -10.43 -4.97 -3.25
N GLU A 16 -10.77 -6.26 -3.05
CA GLU A 16 -10.93 -6.84 -1.72
C GLU A 16 -9.64 -6.71 -0.89
N ILE A 17 -8.48 -7.00 -1.50
CA ILE A 17 -7.15 -6.84 -0.87
C ILE A 17 -6.85 -5.37 -0.51
N LEU A 18 -7.39 -4.41 -1.26
CA LEU A 18 -7.17 -2.98 -0.99
C LEU A 18 -8.03 -2.44 0.16
N GLU A 19 -9.16 -3.08 0.44
CA GLU A 19 -10.10 -2.67 1.49
C GLU A 19 -9.98 -3.49 2.78
N ASP A 20 -9.35 -4.65 2.72
CA ASP A 20 -9.11 -5.48 3.90
C ASP A 20 -8.06 -4.87 4.85
N ASN A 21 -8.15 -5.26 6.12
CA ASN A 21 -7.14 -4.99 7.14
C ASN A 21 -6.36 -6.26 7.50
N GLU A 22 -6.37 -7.26 6.60
CA GLU A 22 -5.73 -8.55 6.79
C GLU A 22 -4.47 -8.65 5.94
N PHE A 23 -3.52 -9.50 6.33
CA PHE A 23 -2.27 -9.79 5.58
C PHE A 23 -1.38 -8.59 5.19
N TYR A 24 -1.69 -7.38 5.63
CA TYR A 24 -0.90 -6.19 5.38
C TYR A 24 0.52 -6.38 5.90
N ASP A 25 1.49 -6.01 5.08
CA ASP A 25 2.92 -6.11 5.38
C ASP A 25 3.54 -4.73 5.65
N ILE A 26 2.76 -3.64 5.52
CA ILE A 26 3.18 -2.28 5.79
C ILE A 26 2.11 -1.41 6.47
N THR A 27 2.57 -0.57 7.40
CA THR A 27 1.86 0.58 7.98
C THR A 27 2.47 1.89 7.48
N ILE A 28 1.64 2.84 7.07
CA ILE A 28 2.05 4.12 6.50
C ILE A 28 1.37 5.23 7.30
N GLU A 29 2.16 6.03 8.01
CA GLU A 29 1.69 7.29 8.60
C GLU A 29 1.75 8.39 7.54
N VAL A 30 0.63 9.06 7.32
CA VAL A 30 0.48 10.08 6.27
C VAL A 30 -0.06 11.36 6.88
N GLY A 31 0.44 12.50 6.41
CA GLY A 31 0.12 13.81 6.95
C GLY A 31 1.05 14.21 8.08
N ASP A 32 0.87 15.45 8.54
CA ASP A 32 1.63 16.05 9.64
C ASP A 32 0.67 16.48 10.76
N ASP A 33 1.20 16.66 11.96
CA ASP A 33 0.40 17.02 13.14
C ASP A 33 -0.44 18.28 12.88
N PRO A 34 -1.74 18.31 13.26
CA PRO A 34 -2.51 17.27 13.96
C PRO A 34 -3.25 16.29 13.03
N TYR A 35 -3.06 16.38 11.71
CA TYR A 35 -3.84 15.66 10.70
C TYR A 35 -3.09 14.43 10.17
N VAL A 36 -2.64 13.57 11.08
CA VAL A 36 -1.97 12.31 10.73
C VAL A 36 -2.99 11.17 10.64
N LYS A 37 -2.93 10.39 9.57
CA LYS A 37 -3.70 9.15 9.41
C LYS A 37 -2.78 7.97 9.17
N ILE A 38 -3.13 6.84 9.77
CA ILE A 38 -2.42 5.57 9.60
C ILE A 38 -3.16 4.72 8.58
N PHE A 39 -2.42 4.25 7.57
CA PHE A 39 -2.89 3.33 6.55
C PHE A 39 -2.20 1.98 6.71
N ARG A 40 -2.97 0.90 6.60
CA ARG A 40 -2.47 -0.46 6.45
C ARG A 40 -2.57 -0.81 4.97
N ALA A 41 -1.52 -1.39 4.42
CA ALA A 41 -1.45 -1.65 2.98
C ALA A 41 -0.53 -2.83 2.67
N HIS A 42 -0.52 -3.19 1.38
CA HIS A 42 0.24 -4.30 0.83
C HIS A 42 1.37 -3.78 -0.06
N MET A 43 2.63 -4.05 0.29
CA MET A 43 3.81 -3.54 -0.39
C MET A 43 3.84 -3.97 -1.87
N VAL A 44 3.36 -5.17 -2.18
CA VAL A 44 3.25 -5.64 -3.57
C VAL A 44 2.36 -4.70 -4.39
N ILE A 45 1.20 -4.29 -3.88
CA ILE A 45 0.30 -3.38 -4.59
C ILE A 45 0.94 -2.00 -4.75
N LEU A 46 1.50 -1.45 -3.67
CA LEU A 46 2.15 -0.13 -3.68
C LEU A 46 3.33 -0.05 -4.66
N ASN A 47 4.11 -1.15 -4.78
CA ASN A 47 5.25 -1.24 -5.68
C ASN A 47 4.85 -1.11 -7.16
N TYR A 48 3.67 -1.59 -7.54
CA TYR A 48 3.18 -1.53 -8.91
C TYR A 48 2.29 -0.30 -9.18
N ARG A 49 1.61 0.23 -8.15
CA ARG A 49 0.77 1.44 -8.28
C ARG A 49 1.58 2.73 -8.39
N SER A 50 2.77 2.80 -7.79
CA SER A 50 3.56 4.03 -7.80
C SER A 50 5.07 3.78 -7.84
N SER A 51 5.72 4.33 -8.87
CA SER A 51 7.18 4.31 -8.99
C SER A 51 7.87 5.06 -7.83
N TYR A 52 7.22 6.08 -7.28
CA TYR A 52 7.67 6.81 -6.10
C TYR A 52 7.65 5.91 -4.86
N LEU A 53 6.52 5.26 -4.58
CA LEU A 53 6.41 4.33 -3.45
C LEU A 53 7.37 3.15 -3.61
N ARG A 54 7.50 2.59 -4.82
CA ARG A 54 8.48 1.53 -5.11
C ARG A 54 9.91 1.93 -4.73
N ARG A 55 10.32 3.17 -5.02
CA ARG A 55 11.65 3.69 -4.63
C ARG A 55 11.79 3.77 -3.12
N ILE A 56 10.80 4.31 -2.42
CA ILE A 56 10.80 4.41 -0.96
C ILE A 56 10.87 3.02 -0.32
N LEU A 57 10.01 2.11 -0.74
CA LEU A 57 9.91 0.76 -0.21
C LEU A 57 11.18 -0.05 -0.47
N SER A 58 11.76 0.02 -1.66
CA SER A 58 12.99 -0.72 -1.98
C SER A 58 14.16 -0.33 -1.05
N THR A 59 14.31 0.96 -0.73
CA THR A 59 15.36 1.40 0.21
C THR A 59 15.13 0.91 1.64
N LYS A 60 13.86 0.73 2.05
CA LYS A 60 13.49 0.30 3.39
C LYS A 60 13.54 -1.22 3.54
N VAL A 61 13.12 -1.99 2.53
CA VAL A 61 13.19 -3.46 2.50
C VAL A 61 14.63 -3.94 2.57
N LYS A 62 15.56 -3.30 1.85
CA LYS A 62 17.00 -3.67 1.87
C LYS A 62 17.65 -3.53 3.26
N LYS A 63 17.07 -2.75 4.17
CA LYS A 63 17.56 -2.58 5.55
C LYS A 63 16.97 -3.60 6.54
N ARG A 64 15.99 -4.40 6.13
CA ARG A 64 15.16 -5.24 7.01
C ARG A 64 15.38 -6.75 6.84
N SER A 65 16.43 -7.18 6.15
CA SER A 65 16.65 -8.60 5.78
C SER A 65 16.70 -9.59 6.96
N ASN A 66 16.69 -9.14 8.21
CA ASN A 66 16.90 -10.00 9.38
C ASN A 66 15.73 -10.05 10.38
N ASP A 67 14.73 -9.15 10.30
CA ASP A 67 13.67 -9.07 11.30
C ASP A 67 12.27 -9.11 10.65
N ARG A 68 11.43 -10.06 11.07
CA ARG A 68 10.02 -10.26 10.66
C ARG A 68 9.08 -9.10 11.07
N ILE A 69 9.61 -7.89 11.26
CA ILE A 69 8.87 -6.73 11.75
C ILE A 69 8.15 -6.08 10.58
N LEU A 70 6.84 -5.88 10.75
CA LEU A 70 5.93 -5.19 9.84
C LEU A 70 6.53 -3.85 9.34
N ALA A 71 6.48 -3.59 8.03
CA ALA A 71 7.05 -2.37 7.45
C ALA A 71 6.36 -1.11 8.00
N HIS A 72 7.13 -0.06 8.23
CA HIS A 72 6.62 1.22 8.72
C HIS A 72 7.34 2.38 8.04
N ILE A 73 6.57 3.30 7.44
CA ILE A 73 7.06 4.51 6.80
C ILE A 73 6.18 5.71 7.16
N LYS A 74 6.74 6.92 7.05
CA LYS A 74 6.03 8.18 7.25
C LYS A 74 6.08 9.03 5.98
N LEU A 75 4.98 9.65 5.63
CA LEU A 75 4.78 10.52 4.46
C LEU A 75 4.14 11.84 4.91
N PRO A 76 4.89 12.73 5.59
CA PRO A 76 4.31 13.96 6.17
C PRO A 76 3.82 14.96 5.13
N ASN A 77 4.40 14.94 3.93
CA ASN A 77 4.11 15.90 2.86
C ASN A 77 2.93 15.47 1.95
N ILE A 78 2.16 14.45 2.35
CA ILE A 78 0.99 13.98 1.59
C ILE A 78 -0.22 14.09 2.52
N LEU A 79 -1.31 14.66 2.01
CA LEU A 79 -2.57 14.70 2.74
C LEU A 79 -3.19 13.28 2.80
N PRO A 80 -3.75 12.86 3.94
CA PRO A 80 -4.42 11.57 4.06
C PRO A 80 -5.43 11.27 2.95
N GLU A 81 -6.21 12.25 2.53
CA GLU A 81 -7.25 12.12 1.50
C GLU A 81 -6.64 11.82 0.13
N ILE A 82 -5.52 12.47 -0.19
CA ILE A 82 -4.78 12.22 -1.43
C ILE A 82 -4.16 10.83 -1.41
N PHE A 83 -3.63 10.40 -0.26
CA PHE A 83 -3.06 9.06 -0.14
C PHE A 83 -4.11 7.96 -0.27
N GLN A 84 -5.33 8.18 0.24
CA GLN A 84 -6.45 7.26 0.06
C GLN A 84 -6.78 7.04 -1.43
N ILE A 85 -6.65 8.08 -2.26
CA ILE A 85 -6.84 7.98 -3.72
C ILE A 85 -5.69 7.20 -4.35
N ILE A 86 -4.44 7.41 -3.91
CA ILE A 86 -3.27 6.66 -4.42
C ILE A 86 -3.38 5.15 -4.11
N LEU A 87 -4.03 4.79 -3.00
CA LEU A 87 -4.26 3.39 -2.61
C LEU A 87 -5.32 2.68 -3.46
N ARG A 88 -6.32 3.40 -3.99
CA ARG A 88 -7.43 2.81 -4.76
C ARG A 88 -7.11 2.79 -6.26
#